data_AF-A0A2D4F0H7-F1
#
_entry.id   AF-A0A2D4F0H7-F1
#
_cell.length_a   1.000
_cell.length_b   1.000
_cell.length_c   1.000
_cell.angle_alpha   90.00
_cell.angle_beta   90.00
_cell.angle_gamma   90.00
#
_symmetry.space_group_name_H-M   'P 1'
#
loop_
_entity.id
_entity.type
_entity.pdbx_description
1 polymer ?
#
loop_
_entity_poly.entity_id
_entity_poly.type
_entity_poly.pdbx_seq_one_letter_code
_entity_poly.pdbx_strand_id
1 'polypeptide(L)'
;GEANLEARELFLKAVEQEQNGALYEAIKFYRLAMQLVPDIEFKITYTRSPEGDSIGKSYIEDNEDDSKIADLLSYFQQLTLQESSIKLCQPELDLSQTHISVLPMELLMYIFRWVVSSDLDLRSLEQLSLVC
;
A
#
# COMPACT_ATOMS: atom_id res chain seq x y z
N GLY A 1 -34.72 3.58 12.36
CA GLY A 1 -34.94 4.86 13.06
C GLY A 1 -34.66 5.98 12.10
N GLU A 2 -35.28 7.15 12.30
CA GLU A 2 -35.13 8.34 11.44
C GLU A 2 -33.66 8.70 11.19
N ALA A 3 -32.83 8.66 12.24
CA ALA A 3 -31.38 8.88 12.17
C ALA A 3 -30.63 7.90 11.23
N ASN A 4 -31.12 6.66 11.06
CA ASN A 4 -30.49 5.70 10.14
C ASN A 4 -30.80 6.01 8.68
N LEU A 5 -32.00 6.57 8.41
CA LEU A 5 -32.40 6.98 7.07
C LEU A 5 -31.61 8.23 6.64
N GLU A 6 -31.50 9.21 7.55
CA GLU A 6 -30.70 10.42 7.33
C GLU A 6 -29.21 10.12 7.16
N ALA A 7 -28.64 9.23 8.00
CA ALA A 7 -27.25 8.79 7.84
C ALA A 7 -27.01 8.13 6.48
N ARG A 8 -27.98 7.37 5.97
CA ARG A 8 -27.89 6.74 4.66
C ARG A 8 -27.93 7.73 3.51
N GLU A 9 -28.78 8.75 3.58
CA GLU A 9 -28.83 9.81 2.57
C GLU A 9 -27.51 10.60 2.52
N LEU A 10 -26.97 10.96 3.70
CA LEU A 10 -25.68 11.63 3.81
C LEU A 10 -24.54 10.79 3.25
N PHE A 11 -24.53 9.48 3.54
CA PHE A 11 -23.50 8.56 3.03
C PHE A 11 -23.56 8.44 1.51
N LEU A 12 -24.75 8.27 0.92
CA LEU A 12 -24.90 8.19 -0.54
C LEU A 12 -24.48 9.49 -1.23
N LYS A 13 -24.77 10.64 -0.63
CA LYS A 13 -24.31 11.94 -1.12
C LYS A 13 -22.79 12.08 -1.05
N ALA A 14 -22.15 11.54 -0.02
CA ALA A 14 -20.70 11.52 0.07
C ALA A 14 -20.06 10.71 -1.06
N VAL A 15 -20.63 9.54 -1.36
CA VAL A 15 -20.20 8.67 -2.46
C VAL A 15 -20.33 9.35 -3.82
N GLU A 16 -21.42 10.08 -4.06
CA GLU A 16 -21.59 10.87 -5.30
C GLU A 16 -20.49 11.93 -5.45
N GLN A 17 -20.17 12.67 -4.38
CA GLN A 17 -19.10 13.67 -4.40
C GLN A 17 -17.72 13.03 -4.62
N GLU A 18 -17.46 11.87 -4.04
CA GLU A 18 -16.24 11.09 -4.25
C GLU A 18 -16.09 10.68 -5.72
N GLN A 19 -17.16 10.18 -6.34
CA GLN A 19 -17.18 9.81 -7.76
C GLN A 19 -16.97 11.00 -8.69
N ASN A 20 -17.44 12.17 -8.28
CA ASN A 20 -17.21 13.44 -9.00
C ASN A 20 -15.83 14.06 -8.73
N GLY A 21 -14.98 13.43 -7.90
CA GLY A 21 -13.65 13.94 -7.54
C GLY A 21 -13.66 15.08 -6.52
N ALA A 22 -14.82 15.44 -5.96
CA ALA A 22 -14.98 16.48 -4.94
C ALA A 22 -14.71 15.90 -3.53
N LEU A 23 -13.46 15.48 -3.28
CA LEU A 23 -13.09 14.77 -2.05
C LEU A 23 -13.35 15.61 -0.78
N TYR A 24 -13.15 16.93 -0.82
CA TYR A 24 -13.36 17.79 0.35
C TYR A 24 -14.83 17.83 0.76
N GLU A 25 -15.74 17.88 -0.22
CA GLU A 25 -17.19 17.80 -0.06
C GLU A 25 -17.61 16.41 0.42
N ALA A 26 -17.04 15.35 -0.15
CA ALA A 26 -17.30 13.97 0.26
C ALA A 26 -16.97 13.75 1.74
N ILE A 27 -15.80 14.20 2.20
CA ILE A 27 -15.36 14.08 3.61
C ILE A 27 -16.35 14.76 4.56
N LYS A 28 -16.93 15.92 4.19
CA LYS A 28 -17.94 16.60 5.02
C LYS A 28 -19.17 15.71 5.21
N PHE A 29 -19.69 15.13 4.13
CA PHE A 29 -20.88 14.28 4.20
C PHE A 29 -20.64 12.96 4.92
N TYR A 30 -19.48 12.32 4.72
CA TYR A 30 -19.10 11.12 5.47
C TYR A 30 -19.03 11.38 6.98
N ARG A 31 -18.45 12.50 7.39
CA ARG A 31 -18.38 12.87 8.82
C ARG A 31 -19.76 13.07 9.43
N LEU A 32 -20.68 13.72 8.72
CA LEU A 32 -22.06 13.90 9.18
C LEU A 32 -22.80 12.56 9.29
N ALA A 33 -22.64 11.66 8.31
CA ALA A 33 -23.23 10.32 8.35
C ALA A 33 -22.74 9.50 9.56
N MET A 34 -21.42 9.54 9.83
CA MET A 34 -20.82 8.85 10.98
C MET A 34 -21.21 9.43 12.35
N GLN A 35 -21.51 10.73 12.42
CA GLN A 35 -22.02 11.33 13.66
C GLN A 35 -23.39 10.76 14.05
N LEU A 36 -24.21 10.41 13.08
CA LEU A 36 -25.52 9.77 13.30
C LEU A 36 -25.37 8.26 13.53
N VAL A 37 -24.54 7.60 12.70
CA VAL A 37 -24.31 6.15 12.76
C VAL A 37 -22.81 5.87 12.50
N PRO A 38 -21.99 5.64 13.55
CA PRO A 38 -20.54 5.52 13.42
C PRO A 38 -20.03 4.38 12.52
N ASP A 39 -20.85 3.36 12.27
CA ASP A 39 -20.57 2.16 11.48
C ASP A 39 -21.43 2.08 10.21
N ILE A 40 -21.87 3.23 9.69
CA ILE A 40 -22.79 3.30 8.55
C ILE A 40 -22.25 2.63 7.29
N GLU A 41 -20.93 2.65 7.08
CA GLU A 41 -20.26 2.01 5.93
C GLU A 41 -20.47 0.48 5.89
N PHE A 42 -20.57 -0.16 7.05
CA PHE A 42 -20.81 -1.60 7.16
C PHE A 42 -22.29 -1.96 7.07
N LYS A 43 -23.16 -0.96 7.31
CA LYS A 43 -24.64 -1.13 7.32
C LYS A 43 -25.26 -0.87 5.96
N ILE A 44 -24.59 -0.11 5.10
CA ILE A 44 -25.05 0.16 3.74
C ILE A 44 -24.34 -0.78 2.78
N THR A 45 -25.09 -1.71 2.20
CA THR A 45 -24.62 -2.44 1.03
C THR A 45 -24.57 -1.48 -0.15
N TYR A 46 -23.41 -0.86 -0.37
CA TYR A 46 -23.12 -0.07 -1.56
C TYR A 46 -22.16 -0.85 -2.46
N THR A 47 -22.66 -1.31 -3.61
CA THR A 47 -21.79 -1.85 -4.66
C THR A 47 -21.16 -0.68 -5.39
N ARG A 48 -19.87 -0.43 -5.16
CA ARG A 48 -19.06 0.41 -6.05
C ARG A 48 -19.18 -0.19 -7.45
N SER A 49 -19.97 0.44 -8.32
CA SER A 49 -20.09 -0.04 -9.70
C SER A 49 -18.69 0.02 -10.32
N PRO A 50 -18.16 -1.09 -10.86
CA PRO A 50 -16.80 -1.13 -11.43
C PRO A 50 -16.66 -0.27 -12.71
N GLU A 51 -17.73 0.40 -13.14
CA GLU A 51 -17.80 1.15 -14.40
C GLU A 51 -17.26 2.59 -14.30
N GLY A 52 -16.86 3.05 -13.10
CA GLY A 52 -16.38 4.43 -12.89
C GLY A 52 -14.85 4.61 -12.86
N ASP A 53 -14.07 3.53 -12.88
CA ASP A 53 -12.61 3.60 -12.64
C ASP A 53 -11.83 3.72 -13.96
N SER A 54 -12.03 4.86 -14.65
CA SER A 54 -11.25 5.24 -15.85
C SER A 54 -10.08 6.18 -15.51
N ILE A 55 -9.55 6.15 -14.29
CA ILE A 55 -8.35 6.92 -13.89
C ILE A 55 -7.39 6.03 -13.07
N GLY A 56 -7.14 4.81 -13.57
CA GLY A 56 -6.18 3.89 -12.94
C GLY A 56 -5.78 2.66 -13.75
N LYS A 57 -6.33 2.45 -14.96
CA LYS A 57 -6.03 1.29 -15.81
C LYS A 57 -5.34 1.68 -17.12
N SER A 58 -4.13 2.18 -17.00
CA SER A 58 -3.06 1.94 -17.98
C SER A 58 -1.89 1.55 -17.10
N TYR A 59 -1.54 0.27 -16.93
CA TYR A 59 -0.89 -0.59 -17.91
C TYR A 59 -1.16 -2.06 -17.55
N ILE A 60 -2.23 -2.65 -18.08
CA ILE A 60 -2.29 -4.11 -18.15
C ILE A 60 -2.52 -4.41 -19.62
N GLU A 61 -1.40 -4.48 -20.34
CA GLU A 61 -1.34 -5.29 -21.55
C GLU A 61 -1.73 -6.71 -21.13
N ASP A 62 -2.72 -7.30 -21.82
CA ASP A 62 -3.03 -8.73 -21.76
C ASP A 62 -1.76 -9.52 -22.07
N ASN A 63 -1.02 -9.88 -21.02
CA ASN A 63 0.04 -10.87 -21.09
C ASN A 63 -0.56 -12.19 -20.64
N GLU A 64 -0.45 -13.23 -21.48
CA GLU A 64 -0.88 -14.63 -21.28
C GLU A 64 -0.32 -15.31 -20.00
N ASP A 65 0.30 -14.58 -19.08
CA ASP A 65 1.00 -15.06 -17.90
C ASP A 65 0.20 -14.96 -16.59
N ASP A 66 -1.10 -14.64 -16.67
CA ASP A 66 -2.01 -14.56 -15.51
C ASP A 66 -2.07 -15.86 -14.68
N SER A 67 -1.73 -17.01 -15.29
CA SER A 67 -1.62 -18.28 -14.56
C SER A 67 -0.44 -18.31 -13.57
N LYS A 68 0.61 -17.49 -13.76
CA LYS A 68 1.74 -17.42 -12.82
C LYS A 68 1.43 -16.52 -11.61
N ILE A 69 0.51 -15.57 -11.77
CA ILE A 69 0.07 -14.67 -10.70
C ILE A 69 -0.85 -15.40 -9.70
N ALA A 70 -1.45 -16.54 -10.07
CA ALA A 70 -2.31 -17.30 -9.18
C ALA A 70 -1.58 -17.91 -7.96
N ASP A 71 -0.26 -18.17 -8.07
CA ASP A 71 0.57 -18.67 -6.98
C ASP A 71 1.79 -17.75 -6.74
N LEU A 72 1.48 -16.53 -6.28
CA LEU A 72 2.46 -15.53 -5.90
C LEU A 72 3.50 -16.07 -4.90
N LEU A 73 3.09 -16.97 -3.99
CA LEU A 73 3.99 -17.52 -2.99
C LEU A 73 5.09 -18.38 -3.64
N SER A 74 4.70 -19.28 -4.55
CA SER A 74 5.64 -20.11 -5.32
C SER A 74 6.54 -19.26 -6.21
N TYR A 75 5.99 -18.21 -6.83
CA TYR A 75 6.76 -17.26 -7.64
C TYR A 75 7.79 -16.48 -6.81
N PHE A 76 7.41 -15.92 -5.65
CA PHE A 76 8.33 -15.24 -4.75
C PHE A 76 9.38 -16.18 -4.17
N GLN A 77 9.01 -17.44 -3.89
CA GLN A 77 9.96 -18.46 -3.47
C GLN A 77 10.98 -18.74 -4.59
N GLN A 78 10.58 -18.86 -5.84
CA GLN A 78 11.54 -19.03 -6.95
C GLN A 78 12.49 -17.84 -7.11
N LEU A 79 11.99 -16.61 -6.98
CA LEU A 79 12.82 -15.40 -7.02
C LEU A 79 13.81 -15.32 -5.85
N THR A 80 13.42 -15.81 -4.67
CA THR A 80 14.26 -15.77 -3.46
C THR A 80 15.20 -16.96 -3.32
N LEU A 81 14.92 -18.09 -3.98
CA LEU A 81 15.70 -19.33 -3.90
C LEU A 81 16.81 -19.44 -4.96
N GLN A 82 16.85 -18.55 -5.95
CA GLN A 82 17.96 -18.54 -6.93
C GLN A 82 19.30 -18.16 -6.30
N GLU A 83 19.29 -17.51 -5.13
CA GLU A 83 20.48 -17.27 -4.32
C GLU A 83 20.35 -18.02 -3.00
N SER A 84 21.42 -18.73 -2.59
CA SER A 84 21.49 -19.49 -1.32
C SER A 84 21.30 -18.66 -0.05
N SER A 85 21.11 -17.35 -0.19
CA SER A 85 20.91 -16.36 0.86
C SER A 85 20.05 -15.22 0.30
N ILE A 86 19.00 -14.81 1.01
CA ILE A 86 18.25 -13.59 0.67
C ILE A 86 19.20 -12.41 0.84
N LYS A 87 19.71 -11.85 -0.27
CA LYS A 87 20.50 -10.62 -0.24
C LYS A 87 19.56 -9.44 -0.36
N LEU A 88 19.57 -8.56 0.65
CA LEU A 88 18.78 -7.32 0.64
C LEU A 88 19.28 -6.33 -0.44
N CYS A 89 20.59 -6.29 -0.65
CA CYS A 89 21.23 -5.43 -1.65
C CYS A 89 22.56 -6.04 -2.11
N GLN A 90 23.11 -5.52 -3.20
CA GLN A 90 24.35 -6.02 -3.81
C GLN A 90 25.15 -4.85 -4.39
N PRO A 91 26.49 -4.90 -4.35
CA PRO A 91 27.30 -3.81 -4.87
C PRO A 91 26.95 -3.51 -6.33
N GLU A 92 26.55 -2.28 -6.61
CA GLU A 92 26.28 -1.83 -7.99
C GLU A 92 27.58 -1.68 -8.80
N LEU A 93 28.69 -1.40 -8.13
CA LEU A 93 30.00 -1.17 -8.73
C LEU A 93 31.07 -2.00 -8.02
N ASP A 94 32.19 -2.24 -8.72
CA ASP A 94 33.38 -2.84 -8.11
C ASP A 94 34.00 -1.87 -7.09
N LEU A 95 33.78 -2.17 -5.81
CA LEU A 95 34.27 -1.38 -4.69
C LEU A 95 35.50 -2.08 -4.07
N SER A 96 36.47 -1.30 -3.61
CA SER A 96 37.60 -1.82 -2.82
C SER A 96 37.25 -2.13 -1.36
N GLN A 97 36.13 -1.59 -0.90
CA GLN A 97 35.64 -1.72 0.49
C GLN A 97 34.61 -2.83 0.60
N THR A 98 34.46 -3.39 1.80
CA THR A 98 33.45 -4.42 2.07
C THR A 98 32.05 -3.82 2.02
N HIS A 99 31.20 -4.41 1.17
CA HIS A 99 29.80 -4.01 1.03
C HIS A 99 28.96 -4.42 2.25
N ILE A 100 27.94 -3.62 2.59
CA ILE A 100 27.10 -3.85 3.77
C ILE A 100 26.30 -5.16 3.70
N SER A 101 26.00 -5.65 2.49
CA SER A 101 25.29 -6.92 2.29
C SER A 101 26.08 -8.18 2.66
N VAL A 102 27.35 -8.04 3.06
CA VAL A 102 28.14 -9.14 3.66
C VAL A 102 27.65 -9.47 5.08
N LEU A 103 26.96 -8.56 5.75
CA LEU A 103 26.41 -8.79 7.08
C LEU A 103 25.18 -9.71 7.04
N PRO A 104 25.00 -10.60 8.03
CA PRO A 104 23.75 -11.34 8.22
C PRO A 104 22.53 -10.41 8.33
N MET A 105 21.37 -10.88 7.86
CA MET A 105 20.12 -10.14 7.84
C MET A 105 19.75 -9.57 9.22
N GLU A 106 19.99 -10.33 10.28
CA GLU A 106 19.70 -9.95 11.65
C GLU A 106 20.48 -8.68 12.02
N LEU A 107 21.76 -8.61 11.65
CA LEU A 107 22.60 -7.44 11.92
C LEU A 107 22.17 -6.23 11.08
N LEU A 108 21.79 -6.45 9.82
CA LEU A 108 21.22 -5.40 8.97
C LEU A 108 19.94 -4.82 9.60
N MET A 109 19.03 -5.67 10.09
CA MET A 109 17.82 -5.23 10.78
C MET A 109 18.13 -4.43 12.05
N TYR A 110 19.15 -4.84 12.84
CA TYR A 110 19.59 -4.08 14.01
C TYR A 110 20.15 -2.70 13.63
N ILE A 111 20.98 -2.63 12.59
CA ILE A 111 21.53 -1.36 12.08
C ILE A 111 20.40 -0.46 11.61
N PHE A 112 19.46 -0.98 10.81
CA PHE A 112 18.33 -0.21 10.29
C PHE A 112 17.47 0.33 11.42
N ARG A 113 17.13 -0.51 12.40
CA ARG A 113 16.36 -0.09 13.58
C ARG A 113 17.10 0.94 14.44
N TRP A 114 18.43 0.88 14.47
CA TRP A 114 19.23 1.85 15.21
C TRP A 114 19.35 3.20 14.49
N VAL A 115 19.63 3.17 13.19
CA VAL A 115 19.80 4.36 12.32
C VAL A 115 18.47 5.10 12.14
N VAL A 116 17.38 4.36 11.95
CA VAL A 116 16.06 4.91 11.63
C VAL A 116 15.25 5.19 12.90
N SER A 117 15.71 4.71 14.07
CA SER A 117 15.04 4.82 15.36
C SER A 117 13.65 4.16 15.41
N SER A 118 12.98 4.23 16.57
CA SER A 118 11.57 3.81 16.74
C SER A 118 10.59 4.69 15.96
N ASP A 119 10.99 5.93 15.68
CA ASP A 119 10.10 6.97 15.14
C ASP A 119 10.19 7.09 13.61
N LEU A 120 10.89 6.16 12.95
CA LEU A 120 11.02 6.08 11.50
C LEU A 120 11.56 7.38 10.86
N ASP A 121 12.81 7.75 11.17
CA ASP A 121 13.48 8.89 10.55
C ASP A 121 13.76 8.63 9.05
N LEU A 122 12.89 9.19 8.21
CA LEU A 122 12.96 9.08 6.75
C LEU A 122 14.25 9.66 6.17
N ARG A 123 14.85 10.68 6.80
CA ARG A 123 16.11 11.27 6.32
C ARG A 123 17.27 10.29 6.51
N SER A 124 17.34 9.67 7.68
CA SER A 124 18.36 8.65 7.97
C SER A 124 18.15 7.40 7.13
N LEU A 125 16.90 7.01 6.86
CA LEU A 125 16.59 5.90 5.95
C LEU A 125 17.06 6.18 4.51
N GLU A 126 16.83 7.40 4.00
CA GLU A 126 17.31 7.80 2.68
C GLU A 126 18.84 7.72 2.59
N GLN A 127 19.56 8.25 3.59
CA GLN A 127 21.03 8.17 3.63
C GLN A 127 21.54 6.73 3.65
N LEU A 128 20.85 5.84 4.36
CA LEU A 128 21.18 4.42 4.43
C LEU A 128 20.94 3.70 3.10
N SER A 129 19.95 4.12 2.32
CA SER A 129 19.65 3.55 1.00
C SER A 129 20.74 3.83 -0.04
N LEU A 130 21.55 4.88 0.15
CA LEU A 130 22.66 5.26 -0.74
C LEU A 130 23.89 4.34 -0.64
N VAL A 131 23.86 3.33 0.24
CA VAL A 131 25.00 2.46 0.55
C VAL A 131 24.86 1.05 -0.08
N CYS A 132 23.77 0.78 -0.80
CA CYS A 132 23.33 -0.57 -1.20
C CYS A 132 23.39 -0.87 -2.72
#